data_AF-A0A7W1AFF0-F1
#
_entry.id   AF-A0A7W1AFF0-F1
#
_cell.length_a   1.000
_cell.length_b   1.000
_cell.length_c   1.000
_cell.angle_alpha   90.00
_cell.angle_beta   90.00
_cell.angle_gamma   90.00
#
_symmetry.space_group_name_H-M   'P 1'
#
loop_
_entity.id
_entity.type
_entity.pdbx_description
1 polymer ?
#
loop_
_entity_poly.entity_id
_entity_poly.type
_entity_poly.pdbx_seq_one_letter_code
_entity_poly.pdbx_strand_id
1 'polypeptide(L)'
;MIPLPDGTFRYSPRDLVAYLEGDFAAWCERLDAEGLRPDESDGADDLRWATPDGADAEAELAAKKGDEHEQRWLQGLRGRVAGLVEVARNDPEGQALTAAAMTEFAPVIYQAHLAAGDWHGFPDFLYLCAGNGCPCGGRHYTPWDTKLARSAKPHFLVQLCAYADMLEAARGYRPDKIVFVFGGGEERAYPTRQFFYYYRQLRRSFARFQLGWNAATVPDPGLDRGWGRWEAAAERRLDEADHLSRVAGISRGQVRHLAENGVPTLTALAGVNGKARPREISSAVYDRLCAQARLQLASRGREQPLWEHRPTNPDNPRRGLALLPPRSPGDVFFDLEGFPYADRGLEYLFGVVTVDDVVPEFRDWWAHDDAGERAAFEGFIDWLMERRGHWPDLHVYHYGAYEESVIKRLMGKYATRETEVDELLRQGVLVDLLPVVKQGFVIGTPSYSLKHVEHLYMPPRAGAVLSAGGSVVEYQRWIDSGQPREWQESPILAAIRDYNQVDCESLFGLRSWLLDRQRESGIEYMSDPLRDETPPEPSPERIAAEQLAARLVERGAARLETGTEAEREVGRVDQLVGWLVQYHRREEKPMWWRKFARHEMTVEERYDDRDCLADLTRTDRPAWKIKQSTG
;
A
#
# COMPACT_ATOMS: atom_id res chain seq x y z
N MET A 1 -5.87 3.31 25.75
CA MET A 1 -6.58 4.16 26.74
C MET A 1 -6.41 3.55 28.13
N ILE A 2 -6.29 4.34 29.20
CA ILE A 2 -6.12 3.83 30.57
C ILE A 2 -7.24 4.39 31.47
N PRO A 3 -8.06 3.55 32.13
CA PRO A 3 -9.05 4.02 33.09
C PRO A 3 -8.38 4.60 34.35
N LEU A 4 -8.93 5.68 34.88
CA LEU A 4 -8.49 6.33 36.11
C LEU A 4 -9.48 6.08 37.26
N PRO A 5 -9.03 6.13 38.53
CA PRO A 5 -9.90 5.84 39.69
C PRO A 5 -11.11 6.76 39.84
N ASP A 6 -11.09 7.94 39.23
CA ASP A 6 -12.19 8.92 39.23
C ASP A 6 -13.22 8.67 38.12
N GLY A 7 -13.09 7.56 37.38
CA GLY A 7 -13.96 7.21 36.26
C GLY A 7 -13.65 7.95 34.96
N THR A 8 -12.57 8.76 34.93
CA THR A 8 -12.06 9.37 33.70
C THR A 8 -11.02 8.47 33.03
N PHE A 9 -10.50 8.88 31.87
CA PHE A 9 -9.51 8.13 31.12
C PHE A 9 -8.30 8.98 30.81
N ARG A 10 -7.14 8.31 30.78
CA ARG A 10 -5.93 8.84 30.18
C ARG A 10 -5.80 8.30 28.76
N TYR A 11 -5.68 9.21 27.80
CA TYR A 11 -5.61 8.92 26.36
C TYR A 11 -4.17 9.01 25.85
N SER A 12 -3.85 8.12 24.94
CA SER A 12 -2.59 8.08 24.22
C SER A 12 -2.74 8.55 22.78
N PRO A 13 -1.65 8.94 22.09
CA PRO A 13 -1.69 9.18 20.66
C PRO A 13 -2.21 7.99 19.85
N ARG A 14 -2.03 6.75 20.33
CA ARG A 14 -2.56 5.55 19.68
C ARG A 14 -4.09 5.54 19.68
N ASP A 15 -4.72 5.99 20.76
CA ASP A 15 -6.19 6.11 20.85
C ASP A 15 -6.73 7.13 19.83
N LEU A 16 -5.98 8.23 19.64
CA LEU A 16 -6.31 9.24 18.63
C LEU A 16 -6.12 8.72 17.20
N VAL A 17 -5.12 7.87 16.98
CA VAL A 17 -4.89 7.20 15.69
C VAL A 17 -5.98 6.18 15.40
N ALA A 18 -6.40 5.37 16.37
CA ALA A 18 -7.54 4.46 16.21
C ALA A 18 -8.79 5.24 15.78
N TYR A 19 -9.06 6.40 16.40
CA TYR A 19 -10.16 7.29 15.99
C TYR A 19 -9.99 7.92 14.61
N LEU A 20 -8.74 8.20 14.19
CA LEU A 20 -8.47 8.69 12.84
C LEU A 20 -8.74 7.63 11.78
N GLU A 21 -8.55 6.36 12.12
CA GLU A 21 -8.84 5.21 11.28
C GLU A 21 -10.35 4.91 11.24
N GLY A 22 -11.03 5.04 12.38
CA GLY A 22 -12.44 4.73 12.46
C GLY A 22 -13.11 4.98 13.81
N ASP A 23 -14.41 5.29 13.77
CA ASP A 23 -15.21 5.48 14.99
C ASP A 23 -15.45 4.13 15.68
N PHE A 24 -15.64 3.04 14.94
CA PHE A 24 -15.89 1.71 15.50
C PHE A 24 -14.65 1.18 16.23
N ALA A 25 -13.46 1.30 15.62
CA ALA A 25 -12.22 0.90 16.28
C ALA A 25 -12.01 1.66 17.60
N ALA A 26 -12.17 2.99 17.58
CA ALA A 26 -12.06 3.81 18.79
C ALA A 26 -13.14 3.51 19.84
N TRP A 27 -14.33 3.09 19.42
CA TRP A 27 -15.40 2.63 20.31
C TRP A 27 -15.02 1.32 20.99
N CYS A 28 -14.47 0.35 20.24
CA CYS A 28 -14.01 -0.93 20.77
C CYS A 28 -12.82 -0.74 21.74
N GLU A 29 -11.87 0.15 21.43
CA GLU A 29 -10.77 0.50 22.34
C GLU A 29 -11.27 0.99 23.69
N ARG A 30 -12.36 1.77 23.71
CA ARG A 30 -12.96 2.22 24.97
C ARG A 30 -13.74 1.11 25.68
N LEU A 31 -14.48 0.30 24.94
CA LEU A 31 -15.18 -0.86 25.51
C LEU A 31 -14.20 -1.79 26.25
N ASP A 32 -13.06 -2.05 25.61
CA ASP A 32 -11.95 -2.83 26.17
C ASP A 32 -11.39 -2.19 27.45
N ALA A 33 -11.12 -0.88 27.41
CA ALA A 33 -10.58 -0.14 28.54
C ALA A 33 -11.55 -0.03 29.73
N GLU A 34 -12.86 -0.03 29.50
CA GLU A 34 -13.89 -0.04 30.57
C GLU A 34 -14.08 -1.42 31.22
N GLY A 35 -13.52 -2.49 30.63
CA GLY A 35 -13.69 -3.85 31.15
C GLY A 35 -15.15 -4.33 31.11
N LEU A 36 -15.98 -3.75 30.23
CA LEU A 36 -17.41 -4.08 30.10
C LEU A 36 -17.67 -5.36 29.31
N ARG A 37 -16.60 -6.06 28.89
CA ARG A 37 -16.69 -7.36 28.25
C ARG A 37 -16.94 -8.42 29.34
N PRO A 38 -18.06 -9.16 29.30
CA PRO A 38 -18.37 -10.16 30.32
C PRO A 38 -17.35 -11.30 30.28
N ASP A 39 -16.94 -11.78 31.47
CA ASP A 39 -16.04 -12.92 31.61
C ASP A 39 -16.68 -14.20 31.02
N GLU A 40 -15.88 -15.22 30.70
CA GLU A 40 -16.40 -16.49 30.13
C GLU A 40 -17.51 -17.11 30.99
N SER A 41 -17.45 -16.89 32.31
CA SER A 41 -18.40 -17.40 33.32
C SER A 41 -19.77 -16.72 33.37
N ASP A 42 -19.94 -15.53 32.81
CA ASP A 42 -21.08 -14.66 33.14
C ASP A 42 -22.31 -14.82 32.25
N GLY A 43 -22.26 -15.68 31.22
CA GLY A 43 -23.43 -16.11 30.43
C GLY A 43 -24.17 -15.00 29.65
N ALA A 44 -23.79 -13.73 29.80
CA ALA A 44 -24.33 -12.60 29.06
C ALA A 44 -23.57 -12.43 27.72
N ASP A 45 -24.29 -12.55 26.61
CA ASP A 45 -23.72 -12.72 25.27
C ASP A 45 -23.48 -11.40 24.51
N ASP A 46 -24.03 -10.26 24.99
CA ASP A 46 -24.30 -9.10 24.14
C ASP A 46 -23.06 -8.35 23.57
N LEU A 47 -21.88 -8.48 24.18
CA LEU A 47 -20.67 -7.73 23.78
C LEU A 47 -19.41 -8.59 23.54
N ARG A 48 -19.52 -9.93 23.64
CA ARG A 48 -18.37 -10.85 23.43
C ARG A 48 -17.84 -10.82 21.99
N TRP A 49 -18.71 -10.49 21.04
CA TRP A 49 -18.34 -10.36 19.62
C TRP A 49 -17.24 -9.30 19.39
N ALA A 50 -17.15 -8.27 20.26
CA ALA A 50 -16.12 -7.24 20.25
C ALA A 50 -14.86 -7.72 20.98
N THR A 51 -14.26 -8.80 20.48
CA THR A 51 -12.99 -9.35 20.97
C THR A 51 -11.87 -8.89 20.03
N PRO A 52 -10.76 -8.35 20.57
CA PRO A 52 -9.64 -7.93 19.74
C PRO A 52 -8.99 -9.16 19.12
N ASP A 53 -8.50 -9.00 17.91
CA ASP A 53 -7.75 -10.02 17.21
C ASP A 53 -6.49 -10.37 18.01
N GLY A 54 -6.14 -11.65 18.04
CA GLY A 54 -4.80 -12.06 18.43
C GLY A 54 -3.80 -11.42 17.47
N ALA A 55 -2.58 -11.16 17.94
CA ALA A 55 -1.55 -10.68 17.04
C ALA A 55 -1.29 -11.78 15.99
N ASP A 56 -1.59 -11.50 14.72
CA ASP A 56 -1.24 -12.42 13.64
C ASP A 56 0.27 -12.33 13.37
N ALA A 57 0.82 -13.34 12.69
CA ALA A 57 2.25 -13.43 12.48
C ALA A 57 2.82 -12.25 11.66
N GLU A 58 2.01 -11.60 10.83
CA GLU A 58 2.42 -10.44 10.04
C GLU A 58 2.52 -9.17 10.90
N ALA A 59 1.51 -8.92 11.75
CA ALA A 59 1.50 -7.82 12.71
C ALA A 59 2.60 -7.98 13.76
N GLU A 60 2.84 -9.20 14.25
CA GLU A 60 3.95 -9.51 15.16
C GLU A 60 5.31 -9.23 14.50
N LEU A 61 5.47 -9.64 13.24
CA LEU A 61 6.68 -9.37 12.47
C LEU A 61 6.88 -7.86 12.28
N ALA A 62 5.83 -7.12 11.91
CA ALA A 62 5.88 -5.68 11.74
C ALA A 62 6.32 -4.97 13.03
N ALA A 63 5.75 -5.38 14.18
CA ALA A 63 6.10 -4.85 15.49
C ALA A 63 7.56 -5.17 15.86
N LYS A 64 7.98 -6.44 15.72
CA LYS A 64 9.36 -6.88 15.97
C LYS A 64 10.37 -6.07 15.14
N LYS A 65 10.12 -5.89 13.85
CA LYS A 65 10.99 -5.10 12.97
C LYS A 65 11.03 -3.63 13.36
N GLY A 66 9.90 -3.08 13.83
CA GLY A 66 9.82 -1.72 14.34
C GLY A 66 10.73 -1.51 15.54
N ASP A 67 10.63 -2.41 16.51
CA ASP A 67 11.45 -2.39 17.72
C ASP A 67 12.95 -2.59 17.40
N GLU A 68 13.30 -3.49 16.46
CA GLU A 68 14.68 -3.68 15.99
C GLU A 68 15.28 -2.40 15.39
N HIS A 69 14.49 -1.64 14.62
CA HIS A 69 14.92 -0.37 14.02
C HIS A 69 15.13 0.71 15.08
N GLU A 70 14.20 0.84 16.03
CA GLU A 70 14.30 1.76 17.16
C GLU A 70 15.56 1.48 17.99
N GLN A 71 15.81 0.21 18.32
CA GLN A 71 16.98 -0.22 19.08
C GLN A 71 18.28 0.03 18.32
N ARG A 72 18.31 -0.21 17.01
CA ARG A 72 19.48 0.09 16.17
C ARG A 72 19.84 1.59 16.24
N TRP A 73 18.83 2.46 16.18
CA TRP A 73 19.05 3.90 16.31
C TRP A 73 19.58 4.27 17.69
N LEU A 74 18.98 3.74 18.77
CA LEU A 74 19.43 3.96 20.15
C LEU A 74 20.89 3.56 20.35
N GLN A 75 21.30 2.38 19.87
CA GLN A 75 22.68 1.93 19.98
C GLN A 75 23.66 2.87 19.27
N GLY A 76 23.27 3.39 18.11
CA GLY A 76 24.03 4.42 17.41
C GLY A 76 24.17 5.72 18.21
N LEU A 77 23.19 6.08 19.05
CA LEU A 77 23.23 7.28 19.88
C LEU A 77 24.08 7.09 21.15
N ARG A 78 24.03 5.92 21.80
CA ARG A 78 24.84 5.62 23.00
C ARG A 78 26.33 5.88 22.78
N GLY A 79 26.84 5.60 21.57
CA GLY A 79 28.24 5.86 21.22
C GLY A 79 28.57 7.31 20.84
N ARG A 80 27.56 8.16 20.56
CA ARG A 80 27.75 9.51 19.98
C ARG A 80 27.30 10.65 20.89
N VAL A 81 26.33 10.41 21.77
CA VAL A 81 25.69 11.45 22.59
C VAL A 81 25.99 11.20 24.06
N ALA A 82 26.97 11.93 24.60
CA ALA A 82 27.24 11.93 26.03
C ALA A 82 26.06 12.55 26.80
N GLY A 83 25.61 11.91 27.89
CA GLY A 83 24.49 12.40 28.70
C GLY A 83 23.10 12.02 28.17
N LEU A 84 23.00 11.09 27.23
CA LEU A 84 21.73 10.46 26.86
C LEU A 84 21.08 9.82 28.11
N VAL A 85 19.81 10.10 28.35
CA VAL A 85 19.02 9.52 29.43
C VAL A 85 18.03 8.52 28.85
N GLU A 86 17.95 7.33 29.45
CA GLU A 86 17.00 6.29 29.08
C GLU A 86 15.97 6.14 30.19
N VAL A 87 14.69 6.28 29.84
CA VAL A 87 13.58 6.02 30.75
C VAL A 87 13.00 4.66 30.41
N ALA A 88 12.88 3.77 31.39
CA ALA A 88 12.29 2.47 31.14
C ALA A 88 10.82 2.62 30.74
N ARG A 89 10.40 1.89 29.70
CA ARG A 89 9.02 1.91 29.24
C ARG A 89 8.10 1.38 30.35
N ASN A 90 7.01 2.11 30.61
CA ASN A 90 6.08 1.83 31.72
C ASN A 90 6.68 1.94 33.13
N ASP A 91 7.82 2.62 33.29
CA ASP A 91 8.33 2.97 34.62
C ASP A 91 7.27 3.81 35.37
N PRO A 92 6.84 3.41 36.58
CA PRO A 92 5.90 4.19 37.39
C PRO A 92 6.38 5.62 37.68
N GLU A 93 7.69 5.83 37.76
CA GLU A 93 8.34 7.13 37.96
C GLU A 93 8.74 7.81 36.63
N GLY A 94 8.43 7.20 35.48
CA GLY A 94 8.89 7.65 34.17
C GLY A 94 8.58 9.12 33.88
N GLN A 95 7.44 9.64 34.34
CA GLN A 95 7.09 11.06 34.18
C GLN A 95 8.05 11.96 34.98
N ALA A 96 8.36 11.59 36.22
CA ALA A 96 9.27 12.34 37.08
C ALA A 96 10.71 12.28 36.53
N LEU A 97 11.16 11.11 36.10
CA LEU A 97 12.47 10.91 35.46
C LEU A 97 12.61 11.76 34.19
N THR A 98 11.57 11.77 33.35
CA THR A 98 11.53 12.59 32.14
C THR A 98 11.58 14.09 32.46
N ALA A 99 10.82 14.54 33.47
CA ALA A 99 10.83 15.94 33.89
C ALA A 99 12.18 16.38 34.48
N ALA A 100 12.84 15.51 35.26
CA ALA A 100 14.18 15.73 35.78
C ALA A 100 15.20 15.86 34.64
N ALA A 101 15.21 14.90 33.71
CA ALA A 101 16.09 14.92 32.54
C ALA A 101 15.90 16.17 31.67
N MET A 102 14.65 16.62 31.47
CA MET A 102 14.37 17.87 30.75
C MET A 102 14.84 19.13 31.51
N THR A 103 14.84 19.10 32.84
CA THR A 103 15.29 20.21 33.70
C THR A 103 16.81 20.31 33.72
N GLU A 104 17.49 19.16 33.69
CA GLU A 104 18.94 19.05 33.58
C GLU A 104 19.46 19.27 32.14
N PHE A 105 18.55 19.49 31.19
CA PHE A 105 18.88 19.66 29.78
C PHE A 105 19.65 18.47 29.20
N ALA A 106 19.22 17.25 29.52
CA ALA A 106 19.74 16.04 28.89
C ALA A 106 19.65 16.17 27.35
N PRO A 107 20.75 15.96 26.60
CA PRO A 107 20.76 16.19 25.15
C PRO A 107 19.77 15.31 24.39
N VAL A 108 19.58 14.07 24.85
CA VAL A 108 18.59 13.13 24.32
C VAL A 108 17.93 12.39 25.47
N ILE A 109 16.61 12.22 25.42
CA ILE A 109 15.85 11.38 26.34
C ILE A 109 15.16 10.30 25.51
N TYR A 110 15.53 9.04 25.73
CA TYR A 110 14.92 7.88 25.09
C TYR A 110 13.73 7.37 25.90
N GLN A 111 12.61 7.05 25.21
CA GLN A 111 11.36 6.56 25.80
C GLN A 111 10.77 7.51 26.87
N ALA A 112 10.91 8.82 26.63
CA ALA A 112 10.41 9.86 27.52
C ALA A 112 8.91 9.70 27.80
N HIS A 113 8.48 9.76 29.06
CA HIS A 113 7.07 9.70 29.43
C HIS A 113 6.50 11.12 29.55
N LEU A 114 5.81 11.56 28.50
CA LEU A 114 5.10 12.84 28.49
C LEU A 114 3.67 12.67 29.01
N ALA A 115 3.19 13.64 29.78
CA ALA A 115 1.78 13.73 30.16
C ALA A 115 1.33 15.18 30.31
N ALA A 116 0.12 15.48 29.83
CA ALA A 116 -0.51 16.79 29.97
C ALA A 116 -2.05 16.66 30.00
N GLY A 117 -2.67 17.04 31.12
CA GLY A 117 -4.09 16.80 31.37
C GLY A 117 -4.41 15.31 31.25
N ASP A 118 -5.44 14.98 30.48
CA ASP A 118 -5.89 13.60 30.25
C ASP A 118 -5.05 12.85 29.21
N TRP A 119 -3.90 13.38 28.79
CA TRP A 119 -3.07 12.81 27.73
C TRP A 119 -1.73 12.34 28.25
N HIS A 120 -1.25 11.22 27.72
CA HIS A 120 0.12 10.76 27.94
C HIS A 120 0.68 10.05 26.71
N GLY A 121 1.99 9.86 26.67
CA GLY A 121 2.60 8.93 25.74
C GLY A 121 4.11 8.98 25.74
N PHE A 122 4.68 8.18 24.85
CA PHE A 122 6.10 7.85 24.82
C PHE A 122 6.63 8.13 23.42
N PRO A 123 7.10 9.35 23.10
CA PRO A 123 7.95 9.53 21.94
C PRO A 123 9.19 8.64 22.07
N ASP A 124 9.66 8.09 20.96
CA ASP A 124 10.84 7.23 21.00
C ASP A 124 12.04 8.04 21.53
N PHE A 125 12.19 9.29 21.08
CA PHE A 125 13.25 10.19 21.53
C PHE A 125 12.74 11.64 21.70
N LEU A 126 13.32 12.35 22.66
CA LEU A 126 13.27 13.81 22.76
C LEU A 126 14.68 14.36 22.58
N TYR A 127 14.86 15.24 21.59
CA TYR A 127 16.14 15.92 21.35
C TYR A 127 16.11 17.35 21.87
N LEU A 128 17.13 17.72 22.65
CA LEU A 128 17.33 19.09 23.06
C LEU A 128 17.80 19.94 21.87
N CYS A 129 17.12 21.04 21.61
CA CYS A 129 17.36 21.95 20.49
C CYS A 129 17.48 23.38 21.00
N ALA A 130 18.28 24.20 20.32
CA ALA A 130 18.25 25.64 20.52
C ALA A 130 16.91 26.20 20.02
N GLY A 131 16.27 27.06 20.80
CA GLY A 131 14.99 27.70 20.47
C GLY A 131 15.08 29.21 20.60
N ASN A 132 15.02 29.92 19.47
CA ASN A 132 14.83 31.37 19.49
C ASN A 132 13.42 31.68 20.00
N GLY A 133 13.30 32.10 21.26
CA GLY A 133 12.02 32.45 21.88
C GLY A 133 11.40 31.40 22.80
N CYS A 134 12.09 30.31 23.15
CA CYS A 134 11.59 29.44 24.22
C CYS A 134 11.68 30.14 25.59
N PRO A 135 10.60 30.17 26.39
CA PRO A 135 10.65 30.64 27.79
C PRO A 135 11.65 29.87 28.66
N CYS A 136 12.01 28.67 28.23
CA CYS A 136 12.88 27.71 28.92
C CYS A 136 14.38 27.97 28.71
N GLY A 137 14.82 29.24 28.77
CA GLY A 137 16.23 29.61 28.61
C GLY A 137 16.76 29.45 27.17
N GLY A 138 15.87 29.55 26.17
CA GLY A 138 16.25 29.45 24.76
C GLY A 138 16.58 28.04 24.28
N ARG A 139 16.13 26.98 24.97
CA ARG A 139 16.37 25.58 24.58
C ARG A 139 15.13 24.70 24.76
N HIS A 140 14.59 24.13 23.70
CA HIS A 140 13.37 23.30 23.76
C HIS A 140 13.64 21.85 23.40
N TYR A 141 12.68 20.96 23.67
CA TYR A 141 12.74 19.58 23.19
C TYR A 141 11.88 19.40 21.94
N THR A 142 12.42 18.66 20.98
CA THR A 142 11.69 18.22 19.77
C THR A 142 11.42 16.72 19.88
N PRO A 143 10.18 16.24 19.61
CA PRO A 143 9.88 14.82 19.61
C PRO A 143 10.31 14.16 18.29
N TRP A 144 10.91 13.00 18.43
CA TRP A 144 11.47 12.17 17.36
C TRP A 144 10.93 10.76 17.49
N ASP A 145 10.45 10.21 16.38
CA ASP A 145 9.99 8.83 16.29
C ASP A 145 10.77 8.08 15.20
N THR A 146 11.14 6.85 15.49
CA THR A 146 11.68 5.91 14.51
C THR A 146 10.53 5.19 13.81
N LYS A 147 10.62 5.01 12.49
CA LYS A 147 9.61 4.32 11.68
C LYS A 147 10.26 3.49 10.58
N LEU A 148 9.83 2.26 10.39
CA LEU A 148 10.27 1.42 9.27
C LEU A 148 9.87 1.98 7.90
N ALA A 149 8.73 2.69 7.85
CA ALA A 149 8.26 3.33 6.64
C ALA A 149 9.33 4.26 6.05
N ARG A 150 9.30 4.49 4.74
CA ARG A 150 10.27 5.37 4.04
C ARG A 150 9.78 6.81 3.91
N SER A 151 8.54 7.05 4.31
CA SER A 151 7.89 8.35 4.30
C SER A 151 6.90 8.47 5.45
N ALA A 152 6.62 9.71 5.85
CA ALA A 152 5.65 9.97 6.90
C ALA A 152 4.25 9.61 6.42
N LYS A 153 3.56 8.74 7.17
CA LYS A 153 2.12 8.50 7.02
C LYS A 153 1.35 9.54 7.84
N PRO A 154 0.11 9.90 7.45
CA PRO A 154 -0.70 10.89 8.18
C PRO A 154 -0.86 10.61 9.68
N HIS A 155 -1.07 9.34 10.08
CA HIS A 155 -1.22 8.96 11.49
C HIS A 155 0.07 9.16 12.31
N PHE A 156 1.25 8.97 11.71
CA PHE A 156 2.53 9.26 12.39
C PHE A 156 2.67 10.76 12.70
N LEU A 157 2.27 11.62 11.76
CA LEU A 157 2.31 13.08 11.94
C LEU A 157 1.36 13.54 13.05
N VAL A 158 0.16 12.95 13.10
CA VAL A 158 -0.81 13.18 14.19
C VAL A 158 -0.23 12.75 15.54
N GLN A 159 0.43 11.60 15.60
CA GLN A 159 1.07 11.10 16.81
C GLN A 159 2.15 12.06 17.34
N LEU A 160 3.11 12.48 16.51
CA LEU A 160 4.15 13.43 16.92
C LEU A 160 3.57 14.82 17.28
N CYS A 161 2.50 15.26 16.61
CA CYS A 161 1.79 16.49 17.01
C CYS A 161 1.22 16.39 18.43
N ALA A 162 0.77 15.21 18.86
CA ALA A 162 0.31 14.99 20.22
C ALA A 162 1.44 15.13 21.24
N TYR A 163 2.64 14.62 20.93
CA TYR A 163 3.82 14.85 21.78
C TYR A 163 4.23 16.33 21.81
N ALA A 164 4.18 17.03 20.67
CA ALA A 164 4.44 18.46 20.61
C ALA A 164 3.45 19.28 21.45
N ASP A 165 2.17 18.89 21.49
CA ASP A 165 1.13 19.52 22.33
C ASP A 165 1.37 19.25 23.83
N MET A 166 1.75 18.03 24.20
CA MET A 166 2.12 17.70 25.58
C MET A 166 3.38 18.45 26.04
N LEU A 167 4.39 18.59 25.17
CA LEU A 167 5.58 19.40 25.44
C LEU A 167 5.24 20.88 25.61
N GLU A 168 4.37 21.43 24.76
CA GLU A 168 3.89 22.82 24.88
C GLU A 168 3.19 23.03 26.22
N ALA A 169 2.32 22.12 26.63
CA ALA A 169 1.64 22.19 27.92
C ALA A 169 2.62 22.08 29.11
N ALA A 170 3.62 21.20 29.01
CA ALA A 170 4.58 20.96 30.09
C ALA A 170 5.66 22.06 30.22
N ARG A 171 6.07 22.69 29.11
CA ARG A 171 7.23 23.61 29.05
C ARG A 171 6.90 25.02 28.53
N GLY A 172 5.66 25.26 28.12
CA GLY A 172 5.21 26.53 27.58
C GLY A 172 5.69 26.84 26.16
N TYR A 173 6.25 25.85 25.45
CA TYR A 173 6.76 26.03 24.09
C TYR A 173 6.44 24.83 23.20
N ARG A 174 5.81 25.11 22.05
CA ARG A 174 5.58 24.10 21.01
C ARG A 174 6.81 24.00 20.11
N PRO A 175 7.39 22.81 19.91
CA PRO A 175 8.48 22.64 18.96
C PRO A 175 8.03 22.99 17.55
N ASP A 176 8.84 23.76 16.82
CA ASP A 176 8.54 24.22 15.45
C ASP A 176 8.58 23.10 14.42
N LYS A 177 9.24 21.99 14.78
CA LYS A 177 9.38 20.80 13.97
C LYS A 177 9.02 19.55 14.78
N ILE A 178 8.70 18.50 14.05
CA ILE A 178 8.62 17.12 14.51
C ILE A 178 9.50 16.28 13.57
N VAL A 179 10.16 15.24 14.05
CA VAL A 179 11.19 14.54 13.27
C VAL A 179 10.93 13.04 13.23
N PHE A 180 11.17 12.43 12.08
CA PHE A 180 11.21 10.98 11.92
C PHE A 180 12.60 10.50 11.57
N VAL A 181 12.94 9.30 12.04
CA VAL A 181 14.08 8.51 11.55
C VAL A 181 13.53 7.30 10.81
N PHE A 182 13.66 7.30 9.48
CA PHE A 182 13.10 6.26 8.62
C PHE A 182 14.01 5.03 8.49
N GLY A 183 13.51 3.94 7.89
CA GLY A 183 14.20 2.64 7.79
C GLY A 183 15.66 2.69 7.32
N GLY A 184 16.02 3.65 6.45
CA GLY A 184 17.39 3.89 5.98
C GLY A 184 18.25 4.83 6.83
N GLY A 185 17.81 5.15 8.05
CA GLY A 185 18.49 6.10 8.95
C GLY A 185 18.33 7.57 8.55
N GLU A 186 17.56 7.88 7.50
CA GLU A 186 17.29 9.25 7.07
C GLU A 186 16.46 9.99 8.13
N GLU A 187 17.02 11.09 8.62
CA GLU A 187 16.33 12.05 9.47
C GLU A 187 15.51 13.00 8.61
N ARG A 188 14.19 13.06 8.83
CA ARG A 188 13.32 13.99 8.10
C ARG A 188 12.49 14.82 9.07
N ALA A 189 12.74 16.13 9.03
CA ALA A 189 12.04 17.10 9.87
C ALA A 189 10.85 17.73 9.13
N TYR A 190 9.72 17.79 9.82
CA TYR A 190 8.47 18.31 9.31
C TYR A 190 8.04 19.53 10.13
N PRO A 191 7.66 20.67 9.52
CA PRO A 191 7.19 21.83 10.27
C PRO A 191 5.88 21.52 11.00
N THR A 192 5.88 21.59 12.33
CA THR A 192 4.72 21.24 13.18
C THR A 192 3.47 22.00 12.76
N ARG A 193 3.62 23.30 12.42
CA ARG A 193 2.53 24.19 12.01
C ARG A 193 1.72 23.70 10.80
N GLN A 194 2.29 22.87 9.92
CA GLN A 194 1.57 22.35 8.75
C GLN A 194 0.48 21.35 9.14
N PHE A 195 0.64 20.66 10.28
CA PHE A 195 -0.24 19.57 10.70
C PHE A 195 -1.02 19.90 11.98
N PHE A 196 -0.50 20.83 12.79
CA PHE A 196 -1.01 21.07 14.13
C PHE A 196 -2.47 21.52 14.17
N TYR A 197 -2.94 22.32 13.19
CA TYR A 197 -4.35 22.74 13.17
C TYR A 197 -5.30 21.55 12.93
N TYR A 198 -4.93 20.66 12.02
CA TYR A 198 -5.68 19.43 11.77
C TYR A 198 -5.67 18.54 13.02
N TYR A 199 -4.51 18.34 13.64
CA TYR A 199 -4.37 17.61 14.91
C TYR A 199 -5.29 18.16 16.00
N ARG A 200 -5.31 19.49 16.23
CA ARG A 200 -6.18 20.11 17.24
C ARG A 200 -7.65 19.85 16.97
N GLN A 201 -8.07 19.93 15.70
CA GLN A 201 -9.45 19.65 15.32
C GLN A 201 -9.81 18.19 15.53
N LEU A 202 -8.90 17.27 15.18
CA LEU A 202 -9.05 15.83 15.43
C LEU A 202 -9.14 15.54 16.92
N ARG A 203 -8.23 16.08 17.75
CA ARG A 203 -8.25 15.96 19.22
C ARG A 203 -9.56 16.45 19.83
N ARG A 204 -10.10 17.57 19.35
CA ARG A 204 -11.41 18.10 19.79
C ARG A 204 -12.58 17.23 19.33
N SER A 205 -12.49 16.61 18.15
CA SER A 205 -13.49 15.66 17.67
C SER A 205 -13.47 14.39 18.50
N PHE A 206 -12.29 13.83 18.73
CA PHE A 206 -12.06 12.69 19.61
C PHE A 206 -12.60 12.94 21.02
N ALA A 207 -12.28 14.08 21.64
CA ALA A 207 -12.80 14.41 22.97
C ALA A 207 -14.34 14.46 23.00
N ARG A 208 -14.99 14.99 21.96
CA ARG A 208 -16.46 14.98 21.85
C ARG A 208 -17.02 13.58 21.66
N PHE A 209 -16.36 12.77 20.83
CA PHE A 209 -16.70 11.36 20.64
C PHE A 209 -16.63 10.59 21.97
N GLN A 210 -15.55 10.78 22.75
CA GLN A 210 -15.39 10.17 24.06
C GLN A 210 -16.44 10.66 25.07
N LEU A 211 -16.78 11.94 25.08
CA LEU A 211 -17.84 12.46 25.96
C LEU A 211 -19.23 11.89 25.62
N GLY A 212 -19.49 11.59 24.34
CA GLY A 212 -20.75 11.00 23.87
C GLY A 212 -20.75 9.48 23.77
N TRP A 213 -19.67 8.81 24.21
CA TRP A 213 -19.52 7.36 24.04
C TRP A 213 -20.59 6.59 24.84
N ASN A 214 -21.10 5.51 24.25
CA ASN A 214 -22.11 4.65 24.86
C ASN A 214 -21.97 3.20 24.37
N ALA A 215 -21.91 2.23 25.29
CA ALA A 215 -21.85 0.80 24.99
C ALA A 215 -23.05 0.27 24.18
N ALA A 216 -24.20 0.92 24.26
CA ALA A 216 -25.40 0.55 23.49
C ALA A 216 -25.43 1.14 22.07
N THR A 217 -24.54 2.09 21.75
CA THR A 217 -24.51 2.78 20.45
C THR A 217 -23.20 2.49 19.73
N VAL A 218 -23.16 1.34 19.08
CA VAL A 218 -22.00 0.89 18.30
C VAL A 218 -21.93 1.68 16.99
N PRO A 219 -20.81 2.36 16.68
CA PRO A 219 -20.61 3.00 15.38
C PRO A 219 -20.64 1.97 14.24
N ASP A 220 -21.01 2.41 13.04
CA ASP A 220 -21.06 1.55 11.86
C ASP A 220 -19.64 1.24 11.36
N PRO A 221 -19.13 -0.02 11.49
CA PRO A 221 -17.81 -0.38 11.01
C PRO A 221 -17.66 -0.22 9.49
N GLY A 222 -18.75 -0.22 8.72
CA GLY A 222 -18.72 -0.08 7.27
C GLY A 222 -18.41 1.35 6.80
N LEU A 223 -18.37 2.33 7.71
CA LEU A 223 -17.98 3.71 7.44
C LEU A 223 -16.53 4.02 7.83
N ASP A 224 -15.82 3.06 8.44
CA ASP A 224 -14.44 3.23 8.89
C ASP A 224 -13.42 3.01 7.76
N ARG A 225 -12.20 3.51 7.95
CA ARG A 225 -11.08 3.31 7.02
C ARG A 225 -10.29 2.05 7.28
N GLY A 226 -10.32 1.60 8.51
CA GLY A 226 -9.71 0.36 8.99
C GLY A 226 -10.17 0.11 10.42
N TRP A 227 -9.96 -1.12 10.88
CA TRP A 227 -10.44 -1.56 12.19
C TRP A 227 -9.31 -1.87 13.18
N GLY A 228 -8.05 -1.71 12.77
CA GLY A 228 -6.89 -2.06 13.60
C GLY A 228 -6.98 -3.52 14.08
N ARG A 229 -6.81 -3.74 15.38
CA ARG A 229 -6.95 -5.06 16.03
C ARG A 229 -8.39 -5.55 16.22
N TRP A 230 -9.36 -4.96 15.53
CA TRP A 230 -10.78 -5.27 15.65
C TRP A 230 -11.38 -5.75 14.32
N GLU A 231 -10.54 -6.23 13.41
CA GLU A 231 -10.92 -6.63 12.07
C GLU A 231 -11.91 -7.79 12.10
N ALA A 232 -11.62 -8.88 12.83
CA ALA A 232 -12.55 -10.02 12.85
C ALA A 232 -13.89 -9.65 13.51
N ALA A 233 -13.88 -8.75 14.51
CA ALA A 233 -15.10 -8.25 15.13
C ALA A 233 -15.94 -7.38 14.18
N ALA A 234 -15.29 -6.48 13.45
CA ALA A 234 -15.93 -5.67 12.42
C ALA A 234 -16.51 -6.54 11.31
N GLU A 235 -15.73 -7.50 10.80
CA GLU A 235 -16.15 -8.39 9.71
C GLU A 235 -17.38 -9.21 10.08
N ARG A 236 -17.36 -9.89 11.23
CA ARG A 236 -18.52 -10.65 11.72
C ARG A 236 -19.77 -9.77 11.77
N ARG A 237 -19.64 -8.57 12.32
CA ARG A 237 -20.77 -7.64 12.46
C ARG A 237 -21.31 -7.15 11.12
N LEU A 238 -20.42 -6.88 10.17
CA LEU A 238 -20.80 -6.51 8.80
C LEU A 238 -21.53 -7.65 8.08
N ASP A 239 -21.09 -8.89 8.28
CA ASP A 239 -21.71 -10.06 7.67
C ASP A 239 -23.08 -10.38 8.30
N GLU A 240 -23.18 -10.35 9.62
CA GLU A 240 -24.43 -10.53 10.37
C GLU A 240 -25.47 -9.47 10.02
N ALA A 241 -25.05 -8.22 9.81
CA ALA A 241 -25.91 -7.12 9.43
C ALA A 241 -26.31 -7.12 7.93
N ASP A 242 -25.79 -8.07 7.14
CA ASP A 242 -25.92 -8.07 5.67
C ASP A 242 -25.53 -6.71 5.08
N HIS A 243 -24.44 -6.14 5.61
CA HIS A 243 -24.13 -4.72 5.45
C HIS A 243 -23.79 -4.36 4.00
N LEU A 244 -24.17 -3.15 3.59
CA LEU A 244 -23.91 -2.65 2.23
C LEU A 244 -22.43 -2.66 1.85
N SER A 245 -21.51 -2.43 2.79
CA SER A 245 -20.06 -2.44 2.52
C SER A 245 -19.54 -3.79 2.01
N ARG A 246 -20.33 -4.86 2.10
CA ARG A 246 -20.02 -6.17 1.50
C ARG A 246 -20.32 -6.23 0.00
N VAL A 247 -20.99 -5.23 -0.58
CA VAL A 247 -21.17 -5.12 -2.02
C VAL A 247 -19.84 -4.72 -2.66
N ALA A 248 -19.31 -5.56 -3.56
CA ALA A 248 -18.01 -5.33 -4.16
C ALA A 248 -17.96 -3.99 -4.92
N GLY A 249 -16.93 -3.20 -4.65
CA GLY A 249 -16.72 -1.91 -5.30
C GLY A 249 -17.62 -0.77 -4.83
N ILE A 250 -18.42 -0.96 -3.77
CA ILE A 250 -19.18 0.12 -3.16
C ILE A 250 -18.25 1.04 -2.35
N SER A 251 -18.46 2.35 -2.44
CA SER A 251 -17.73 3.32 -1.61
C SER A 251 -18.47 3.61 -0.31
N ARG A 252 -17.75 4.03 0.74
CA ARG A 252 -18.36 4.48 2.01
C ARG A 252 -19.41 5.58 1.84
N GLY A 253 -19.17 6.49 0.90
CA GLY A 253 -20.14 7.54 0.58
C GLY A 253 -21.44 6.96 0.00
N GLN A 254 -21.33 5.96 -0.88
CA GLN A 254 -22.50 5.26 -1.43
C GLN A 254 -23.25 4.46 -0.36
N VAL A 255 -22.53 3.77 0.52
CA VAL A 255 -23.11 3.07 1.69
C VAL A 255 -23.99 4.02 2.49
N ARG A 256 -23.42 5.17 2.90
CA ARG A 256 -24.14 6.19 3.67
C ARG A 256 -25.38 6.70 2.94
N HIS A 257 -25.25 7.09 1.68
CA HIS A 257 -26.37 7.65 0.92
C HIS A 257 -27.49 6.62 0.67
N LEU A 258 -27.16 5.34 0.43
CA LEU A 258 -28.15 4.28 0.29
C LEU A 258 -28.90 4.00 1.60
N ALA A 259 -28.17 3.93 2.72
CA ALA A 259 -28.77 3.73 4.04
C ALA A 259 -29.72 4.90 4.40
N GLU A 260 -29.30 6.16 4.18
CA GLU A 260 -30.13 7.36 4.38
C GLU A 260 -31.39 7.38 3.49
N ASN A 261 -31.41 6.64 2.37
CA ASN A 261 -32.54 6.51 1.45
C ASN A 261 -33.33 5.20 1.64
N GLY A 262 -33.18 4.53 2.78
CA GLY A 262 -33.99 3.37 3.15
C GLY A 262 -33.56 2.05 2.51
N VAL A 263 -32.32 1.96 2.01
CA VAL A 263 -31.73 0.71 1.48
C VAL A 263 -30.51 0.34 2.32
N PRO A 264 -30.66 -0.20 3.55
CA PRO A 264 -29.55 -0.33 4.50
C PRO A 264 -28.73 -1.62 4.34
N THR A 265 -29.16 -2.60 3.52
CA THR A 265 -28.49 -3.91 3.41
C THR A 265 -28.22 -4.31 1.97
N LEU A 266 -27.30 -5.25 1.77
CA LEU A 266 -27.02 -5.87 0.49
C LEU A 266 -28.27 -6.53 -0.09
N THR A 267 -29.03 -7.27 0.72
CA THR A 267 -30.28 -7.91 0.30
C THR A 267 -31.34 -6.88 -0.07
N ALA A 268 -31.45 -5.78 0.67
CA ALA A 268 -32.34 -4.70 0.32
C ALA A 268 -31.96 -4.11 -1.05
N LEU A 269 -30.67 -3.83 -1.27
CA LEU A 269 -30.16 -3.29 -2.53
C LEU A 269 -30.40 -4.24 -3.71
N ALA A 270 -30.21 -5.54 -3.50
CA ALA A 270 -30.48 -6.59 -4.49
C ALA A 270 -31.96 -6.65 -4.91
N GLY A 271 -32.88 -6.23 -4.04
CA GLY A 271 -34.34 -6.28 -4.26
C GLY A 271 -34.97 -5.00 -4.81
N VAL A 272 -34.22 -3.91 -5.00
CA VAL A 272 -34.81 -2.62 -5.41
C VAL A 272 -35.04 -2.53 -6.93
N ASN A 273 -36.25 -2.13 -7.32
CA ASN A 273 -36.64 -1.87 -8.71
C ASN A 273 -36.45 -0.39 -9.14
N GLY A 274 -35.31 0.25 -8.79
CA GLY A 274 -34.93 1.60 -9.26
C GLY A 274 -35.51 2.82 -8.50
N LYS A 275 -36.53 2.66 -7.63
CA LYS A 275 -37.22 3.81 -6.98
C LYS A 275 -36.51 4.41 -5.76
N ALA A 276 -35.47 3.78 -5.23
CA ALA A 276 -34.77 4.22 -4.01
C ALA A 276 -33.36 4.77 -4.29
N ARG A 277 -33.09 5.25 -5.51
CA ARG A 277 -31.79 5.80 -5.89
C ARG A 277 -31.54 7.16 -5.21
N PRO A 278 -30.44 7.32 -4.43
CA PRO A 278 -30.00 8.62 -3.92
C PRO A 278 -29.61 9.59 -5.04
N ARG A 279 -29.81 10.90 -4.86
CA ARG A 279 -29.48 11.90 -5.89
C ARG A 279 -27.98 11.99 -6.15
N GLU A 280 -27.19 11.74 -5.12
CA GLU A 280 -25.73 11.78 -5.08
C GLU A 280 -25.08 10.62 -5.83
N ILE A 281 -25.84 9.57 -6.13
CA ILE A 281 -25.37 8.40 -6.88
C ILE A 281 -25.96 8.45 -8.28
N SER A 282 -25.13 8.48 -9.33
CA SER A 282 -25.61 8.47 -10.72
C SER A 282 -26.41 7.21 -11.03
N SER A 283 -27.33 7.26 -12.00
CA SER A 283 -28.13 6.08 -12.39
C SER A 283 -27.24 4.90 -12.75
N ALA A 284 -26.21 5.12 -13.58
CA ALA A 284 -25.30 4.08 -14.02
C ALA A 284 -24.51 3.43 -12.88
N VAL A 285 -24.13 4.18 -11.85
CA VAL A 285 -23.50 3.61 -10.65
C VAL A 285 -24.52 2.80 -9.84
N TYR A 286 -25.71 3.36 -9.61
CA TYR A 286 -26.76 2.70 -8.84
C TYR A 286 -27.20 1.37 -9.46
N ASP A 287 -27.44 1.35 -10.77
CA ASP A 287 -27.87 0.15 -11.51
C ASP A 287 -26.80 -0.95 -11.43
N ARG A 288 -25.51 -0.56 -11.48
CA ARG A 288 -24.38 -1.49 -11.30
C ARG A 288 -24.31 -2.05 -9.88
N LEU A 289 -24.51 -1.23 -8.85
CA LEU A 289 -24.51 -1.69 -7.46
C LEU A 289 -25.69 -2.64 -7.19
N CYS A 290 -26.87 -2.38 -7.77
CA CYS A 290 -28.01 -3.29 -7.69
C CYS A 290 -27.71 -4.63 -8.38
N ALA A 291 -27.12 -4.61 -9.57
CA ALA A 291 -26.70 -5.82 -10.29
C ALA A 291 -25.65 -6.61 -9.50
N GLN A 292 -24.65 -5.92 -8.94
CA GLN A 292 -23.60 -6.51 -8.10
C GLN A 292 -24.19 -7.18 -6.85
N ALA A 293 -25.06 -6.48 -6.11
CA ALA A 293 -25.72 -7.02 -4.93
C ALA A 293 -26.60 -8.23 -5.25
N ARG A 294 -27.39 -8.16 -6.34
CA ARG A 294 -28.23 -9.27 -6.81
C ARG A 294 -27.38 -10.51 -7.12
N LEU A 295 -26.26 -10.34 -7.82
CA LEU A 295 -25.44 -11.45 -8.24
C LEU A 295 -24.63 -12.05 -7.10
N GLN A 296 -24.13 -11.22 -6.17
CA GLN A 296 -23.51 -11.68 -4.92
C GLN A 296 -24.49 -12.49 -4.08
N LEU A 297 -25.72 -11.98 -3.89
CA LEU A 297 -26.75 -12.69 -3.13
C LEU A 297 -27.09 -14.04 -3.77
N ALA A 298 -27.27 -14.07 -5.10
CA ALA A 298 -27.60 -15.27 -5.84
C ALA A 298 -26.46 -16.32 -5.90
N SER A 299 -25.22 -15.88 -5.66
CA SER A 299 -24.03 -16.73 -5.62
C SER A 299 -23.76 -17.38 -4.26
N ARG A 300 -24.39 -16.89 -3.18
CA ARG A 300 -24.18 -17.44 -1.83
C ARG A 300 -24.50 -18.94 -1.80
N GLY A 301 -23.57 -19.73 -1.27
CA GLY A 301 -23.71 -21.19 -1.13
C GLY A 301 -23.45 -22.00 -2.41
N ARG A 302 -23.01 -21.38 -3.51
CA ARG A 302 -22.59 -22.10 -4.73
C ARG A 302 -21.09 -22.38 -4.70
N GLU A 303 -20.69 -23.50 -5.31
CA GLU A 303 -19.27 -23.81 -5.52
C GLU A 303 -18.62 -22.81 -6.49
N GLN A 304 -19.30 -22.52 -7.60
CA GLN A 304 -18.90 -21.50 -8.57
C GLN A 304 -19.81 -20.27 -8.44
N PRO A 305 -19.24 -19.05 -8.26
CA PRO A 305 -20.05 -17.85 -8.20
C PRO A 305 -20.69 -17.56 -9.55
N LEU A 306 -21.90 -17.01 -9.52
CA LEU A 306 -22.57 -16.49 -10.72
C LEU A 306 -21.85 -15.25 -11.22
N TRP A 307 -21.90 -15.06 -12.52
CA TRP A 307 -21.34 -13.91 -13.20
C TRP A 307 -22.24 -13.50 -14.37
N GLU A 308 -22.16 -12.23 -14.76
CA GLU A 308 -22.85 -11.66 -15.91
C GLU A 308 -21.92 -10.69 -16.64
N HIS A 309 -22.04 -10.58 -17.97
CA HIS A 309 -21.30 -9.58 -18.73
C HIS A 309 -21.76 -8.16 -18.37
N ARG A 310 -20.80 -7.24 -18.23
CA ARG A 310 -21.14 -5.81 -18.22
C ARG A 310 -21.53 -5.39 -19.64
N PRO A 311 -22.55 -4.51 -19.79
CA PRO A 311 -22.91 -3.97 -21.09
C PRO A 311 -21.72 -3.26 -21.73
N THR A 312 -21.55 -3.44 -23.04
CA THR A 312 -20.58 -2.66 -23.80
C THR A 312 -21.01 -1.19 -23.82
N ASN A 313 -20.04 -0.29 -23.71
CA ASN A 313 -20.29 1.14 -23.82
C ASN A 313 -19.84 1.61 -25.21
N PRO A 314 -20.76 1.98 -26.13
CA PRO A 314 -20.39 2.47 -27.46
C PRO A 314 -19.47 3.70 -27.44
N ASP A 315 -19.59 4.55 -26.40
CA ASP A 315 -18.76 5.75 -26.24
C ASP A 315 -17.35 5.42 -25.72
N ASN A 316 -17.17 4.21 -25.16
CA ASN A 316 -15.87 3.70 -24.74
C ASN A 316 -15.75 2.19 -24.99
N PRO A 317 -15.57 1.78 -26.25
CA PRO A 317 -15.63 0.38 -26.66
C PRO A 317 -14.39 -0.43 -26.22
N ARG A 318 -13.25 0.24 -25.96
CA ARG A 318 -12.00 -0.37 -25.49
C ARG A 318 -12.02 -0.57 -23.97
N ARG A 319 -12.84 -1.50 -23.48
CA ARG A 319 -12.98 -1.85 -22.05
C ARG A 319 -13.23 -3.34 -21.84
N GLY A 320 -12.93 -3.82 -20.65
CA GLY A 320 -13.21 -5.20 -20.25
C GLY A 320 -12.57 -6.20 -21.21
N LEU A 321 -13.37 -7.11 -21.76
CA LEU A 321 -12.88 -8.13 -22.70
C LEU A 321 -12.26 -7.55 -23.99
N ALA A 322 -12.58 -6.32 -24.40
CA ALA A 322 -11.93 -5.69 -25.56
C ALA A 322 -10.47 -5.29 -25.30
N LEU A 323 -10.01 -5.29 -24.04
CA LEU A 323 -8.62 -5.04 -23.66
C LEU A 323 -7.73 -6.28 -23.80
N LEU A 324 -8.34 -7.46 -23.92
CA LEU A 324 -7.62 -8.73 -23.90
C LEU A 324 -7.07 -9.07 -25.29
N PRO A 325 -5.75 -9.11 -25.48
CA PRO A 325 -5.16 -9.41 -26.79
C PRO A 325 -5.38 -10.87 -27.20
N PRO A 326 -5.23 -11.18 -28.50
CA PRO A 326 -5.22 -12.56 -28.98
C PRO A 326 -4.12 -13.39 -28.30
N ARG A 327 -4.37 -14.69 -28.14
CA ARG A 327 -3.38 -15.63 -27.61
C ARG A 327 -2.14 -15.67 -28.51
N SER A 328 -0.97 -15.51 -27.90
CA SER A 328 0.31 -15.89 -28.51
C SER A 328 0.84 -17.18 -27.86
N PRO A 329 1.48 -18.09 -28.61
CA PRO A 329 2.24 -19.20 -28.02
C PRO A 329 3.38 -18.71 -27.11
N GLY A 330 3.86 -17.47 -27.28
CA GLY A 330 4.91 -16.87 -26.48
C GLY A 330 4.44 -16.19 -25.19
N ASP A 331 3.14 -16.21 -24.88
CA ASP A 331 2.56 -15.54 -23.71
C ASP A 331 3.22 -15.98 -22.40
N VAL A 332 3.31 -15.04 -21.44
CA VAL A 332 3.95 -15.22 -20.13
C VAL A 332 2.98 -14.83 -19.03
N PHE A 333 2.96 -15.57 -17.93
CA PHE A 333 2.17 -15.28 -16.73
C PHE A 333 3.11 -14.97 -15.58
N PHE A 334 3.04 -13.76 -15.04
CA PHE A 334 4.07 -13.20 -14.18
C PHE A 334 3.52 -12.78 -12.82
N ASP A 335 4.22 -13.19 -11.76
CA ASP A 335 3.94 -12.85 -10.37
C ASP A 335 5.25 -12.61 -9.58
N LEU A 336 5.17 -11.83 -8.51
CA LEU A 336 6.32 -11.38 -7.72
C LEU A 336 6.10 -11.54 -6.21
N GLU A 337 7.17 -11.90 -5.51
CA GLU A 337 7.19 -11.86 -4.04
C GLU A 337 8.23 -10.85 -3.53
N GLY A 338 7.82 -10.06 -2.54
CA GLY A 338 8.61 -8.98 -1.98
C GLY A 338 8.74 -9.02 -0.47
N PHE A 339 9.84 -8.49 0.05
CA PHE A 339 10.15 -8.36 1.46
C PHE A 339 10.34 -6.88 1.83
N PRO A 340 9.30 -6.23 2.41
CA PRO A 340 9.30 -4.79 2.64
C PRO A 340 10.24 -4.33 3.76
N TYR A 341 10.69 -5.24 4.64
CA TYR A 341 11.54 -4.92 5.78
C TYR A 341 13.05 -4.90 5.48
N ALA A 342 13.46 -5.22 4.25
CA ALA A 342 14.80 -4.90 3.79
C ALA A 342 14.99 -3.38 3.70
N ASP A 343 16.22 -2.89 3.90
CA ASP A 343 16.55 -1.45 3.97
C ASP A 343 15.96 -0.62 2.81
N ARG A 344 15.98 -1.17 1.59
CA ARG A 344 15.41 -0.53 0.39
C ARG A 344 14.16 -1.21 -0.16
N GLY A 345 13.56 -2.13 0.60
CA GLY A 345 12.69 -3.18 0.06
C GLY A 345 13.49 -4.15 -0.82
N LEU A 346 13.02 -5.39 -0.91
CA LEU A 346 13.65 -6.44 -1.71
C LEU A 346 12.57 -7.26 -2.41
N GLU A 347 12.54 -7.28 -3.73
CA GLU A 347 11.78 -8.26 -4.49
C GLU A 347 12.66 -9.51 -4.63
N TYR A 348 12.29 -10.56 -3.91
CA TYR A 348 13.17 -11.73 -3.70
C TYR A 348 12.87 -12.89 -4.65
N LEU A 349 11.69 -12.92 -5.27
CA LEU A 349 11.31 -13.96 -6.23
C LEU A 349 10.49 -13.36 -7.38
N PHE A 350 10.98 -13.57 -8.60
CA PHE A 350 10.29 -13.29 -9.85
C PHE A 350 9.86 -14.65 -10.42
N GLY A 351 8.57 -14.91 -10.53
CA GLY A 351 8.04 -16.15 -11.08
C GLY A 351 7.36 -15.94 -12.41
N VAL A 352 7.58 -16.86 -13.35
CA VAL A 352 6.82 -16.91 -14.60
C VAL A 352 6.38 -18.31 -14.95
N VAL A 353 5.19 -18.41 -15.52
CA VAL A 353 4.75 -19.59 -16.28
C VAL A 353 4.70 -19.26 -17.76
N THR A 354 5.25 -20.15 -18.59
CA THR A 354 5.10 -20.14 -20.05
C THR A 354 4.34 -21.36 -20.53
N VAL A 355 3.59 -21.24 -21.63
CA VAL A 355 2.65 -22.26 -22.12
C VAL A 355 2.82 -22.57 -23.61
N ASP A 356 4.08 -22.56 -24.03
CA ASP A 356 4.55 -22.78 -25.40
C ASP A 356 4.39 -24.25 -25.78
N ASP A 357 4.49 -25.11 -24.76
CA ASP A 357 4.44 -26.57 -24.84
C ASP A 357 3.11 -27.13 -24.31
N VAL A 358 2.95 -28.46 -24.44
CA VAL A 358 1.81 -29.21 -23.87
C VAL A 358 1.79 -29.14 -22.34
N VAL A 359 2.91 -28.79 -21.70
CA VAL A 359 3.07 -28.68 -20.24
C VAL A 359 3.53 -27.25 -19.90
N PRO A 360 2.88 -26.56 -18.95
CA PRO A 360 3.37 -25.28 -18.44
C PRO A 360 4.79 -25.42 -17.84
N GLU A 361 5.71 -24.55 -18.24
CA GLU A 361 7.05 -24.46 -17.66
C GLU A 361 7.08 -23.29 -16.67
N PHE A 362 7.45 -23.56 -15.41
CA PHE A 362 7.68 -22.52 -14.41
C PHE A 362 9.16 -22.18 -14.33
N ARG A 363 9.48 -20.88 -14.39
CA ARG A 363 10.82 -20.33 -14.28
C ARG A 363 10.85 -19.23 -13.23
N ASP A 364 11.95 -19.15 -12.50
CA ASP A 364 12.11 -18.23 -11.40
C ASP A 364 13.49 -17.55 -11.37
N TRP A 365 13.53 -16.34 -10.81
CA TRP A 365 14.76 -15.62 -10.47
C TRP A 365 14.71 -15.23 -9.00
N TRP A 366 15.74 -15.63 -8.24
CA TRP A 366 15.85 -15.39 -6.81
C TRP A 366 16.83 -14.27 -6.47
N ALA A 367 16.52 -13.56 -5.38
CA ALA A 367 17.36 -12.52 -4.83
C ALA A 367 17.29 -12.50 -3.30
N HIS A 368 18.44 -12.39 -2.64
CA HIS A 368 18.52 -12.28 -1.17
C HIS A 368 19.26 -11.04 -0.69
N ASP A 369 19.64 -10.16 -1.62
CA ASP A 369 20.31 -8.89 -1.39
C ASP A 369 20.12 -7.98 -2.60
N ASP A 370 20.52 -6.70 -2.48
CA ASP A 370 20.34 -5.69 -3.54
C ASP A 370 21.05 -6.07 -4.86
N ALA A 371 22.16 -6.83 -4.80
CA ALA A 371 22.89 -7.27 -5.98
C ALA A 371 22.16 -8.42 -6.68
N GLY A 372 21.64 -9.37 -5.91
CA GLY A 372 20.75 -10.42 -6.40
C GLY A 372 19.47 -9.86 -7.02
N GLU A 373 18.83 -8.86 -6.40
CA GLU A 373 17.59 -8.27 -6.94
C GLU A 373 17.83 -7.56 -8.26
N ARG A 374 18.98 -6.88 -8.41
CA ARG A 374 19.40 -6.33 -9.69
C ARG A 374 19.58 -7.42 -10.74
N ALA A 375 20.30 -8.50 -10.41
CA ALA A 375 20.58 -9.58 -11.34
C ALA A 375 19.31 -10.35 -11.74
N ALA A 376 18.39 -10.56 -10.80
CA ALA A 376 17.08 -11.17 -11.05
C ALA A 376 16.23 -10.30 -11.99
N PHE A 377 16.16 -8.99 -11.72
CA PHE A 377 15.48 -8.04 -12.59
C PHE A 377 16.06 -7.98 -14.01
N GLU A 378 17.39 -7.83 -14.13
CA GLU A 378 18.07 -7.81 -15.42
C GLU A 378 17.85 -9.13 -16.18
N GLY A 379 18.01 -10.27 -15.50
CA GLY A 379 17.81 -11.60 -16.08
C GLY A 379 16.38 -11.85 -16.54
N PHE A 380 15.37 -11.41 -15.78
CA PHE A 380 13.97 -11.49 -16.18
C PHE A 380 13.68 -10.67 -17.44
N ILE A 381 14.13 -9.41 -17.48
CA ILE A 381 13.90 -8.53 -18.64
C ILE A 381 14.65 -9.04 -19.87
N ASP A 382 15.91 -9.48 -19.72
CA ASP A 382 16.71 -10.01 -20.83
C ASP A 382 16.06 -11.25 -21.44
N TRP A 383 15.63 -12.18 -20.59
CA TRP A 383 14.90 -13.37 -21.01
C TRP A 383 13.60 -13.01 -21.75
N LEU A 384 12.84 -12.04 -21.23
CA LEU A 384 11.60 -11.60 -21.86
C LEU A 384 11.85 -10.98 -23.24
N MET A 385 12.91 -10.17 -23.38
CA MET A 385 13.27 -9.55 -24.66
C MET A 385 13.76 -10.57 -25.69
N GLU A 386 14.58 -11.56 -25.28
CA GLU A 386 15.02 -12.66 -26.15
C GLU A 386 13.82 -13.47 -26.65
N ARG A 387 12.91 -13.80 -25.74
CA ARG A 387 11.67 -14.50 -26.03
C ARG A 387 10.80 -13.71 -27.02
N ARG A 388 10.70 -12.41 -26.83
CA ARG A 388 9.94 -11.52 -27.72
C ARG A 388 10.54 -11.41 -29.13
N GLY A 389 11.84 -11.66 -29.28
CA GLY A 389 12.46 -11.84 -30.60
C GLY A 389 11.89 -13.04 -31.37
N HIS A 390 11.41 -14.07 -30.68
CA HIS A 390 10.80 -15.27 -31.26
C HIS A 390 9.29 -15.15 -31.41
N TRP A 391 8.61 -14.51 -30.46
CA TRP A 391 7.16 -14.25 -30.48
C TRP A 391 6.87 -12.75 -30.33
N PRO A 392 6.88 -11.99 -31.45
CA PRO A 392 6.69 -10.53 -31.41
C PRO A 392 5.33 -10.08 -30.87
N ASP A 393 4.33 -10.96 -30.91
CA ASP A 393 2.95 -10.75 -30.46
C ASP A 393 2.70 -11.25 -29.03
N LEU A 394 3.74 -11.69 -28.30
CA LEU A 394 3.60 -12.14 -26.93
C LEU A 394 3.14 -11.01 -26.00
N HIS A 395 2.36 -11.39 -24.99
CA HIS A 395 2.00 -10.52 -23.88
C HIS A 395 2.40 -11.18 -22.55
N VAL A 396 2.63 -10.33 -21.54
CA VAL A 396 2.93 -10.72 -20.16
C VAL A 396 1.72 -10.34 -19.31
N TYR A 397 1.02 -11.34 -18.80
CA TYR A 397 -0.17 -11.15 -17.98
C TYR A 397 0.19 -11.13 -16.49
N HIS A 398 -0.37 -10.16 -15.78
CA HIS A 398 -0.27 -10.00 -14.33
C HIS A 398 -1.62 -9.56 -13.76
N TYR A 399 -1.74 -9.42 -12.43
CA TYR A 399 -3.02 -9.12 -11.79
C TYR A 399 -2.92 -7.98 -10.78
N GLY A 400 -3.29 -6.79 -11.25
CA GLY A 400 -3.18 -5.55 -10.50
C GLY A 400 -1.94 -4.75 -10.86
N ALA A 401 -1.80 -3.58 -10.25
CA ALA A 401 -0.76 -2.63 -10.61
C ALA A 401 0.61 -2.90 -9.97
N TYR A 402 0.73 -3.92 -9.10
CA TYR A 402 1.93 -4.13 -8.29
C TYR A 402 3.13 -4.50 -9.17
N GLU A 403 2.98 -5.49 -10.04
CA GLU A 403 4.08 -6.04 -10.84
C GLU A 403 4.67 -5.00 -11.80
N GLU A 404 3.80 -4.30 -12.52
CA GLU A 404 4.21 -3.19 -13.40
C GLU A 404 4.89 -2.05 -12.62
N SER A 405 4.38 -1.74 -11.42
CA SER A 405 4.99 -0.71 -10.55
C SER A 405 6.36 -1.14 -10.05
N VAL A 406 6.54 -2.42 -9.72
CA VAL A 406 7.82 -3.00 -9.35
C VAL A 406 8.80 -2.92 -10.51
N ILE A 407 8.43 -3.36 -11.72
CA ILE A 407 9.31 -3.28 -12.91
C ILE A 407 9.79 -1.84 -13.13
N LYS A 408 8.88 -0.86 -13.12
CA LYS A 408 9.22 0.57 -13.24
C LYS A 408 10.14 1.06 -12.14
N ARG A 409 9.88 0.63 -10.89
CA ARG A 409 10.68 1.01 -9.72
C ARG A 409 12.08 0.40 -9.77
N LEU A 410 12.23 -0.87 -10.16
CA LEU A 410 13.53 -1.55 -10.23
C LEU A 410 14.37 -1.02 -11.39
N MET A 411 13.75 -0.76 -12.54
CA MET A 411 14.38 -0.03 -13.65
C MET A 411 14.96 1.31 -13.16
N GLY A 412 14.20 2.08 -12.38
CA GLY A 412 14.66 3.34 -11.79
C GLY A 412 15.71 3.16 -10.67
N LYS A 413 15.52 2.18 -9.77
CA LYS A 413 16.40 1.87 -8.63
C LYS A 413 17.80 1.50 -9.10
N TYR A 414 17.89 0.69 -10.15
CA TYR A 414 19.16 0.17 -10.67
C TYR A 414 19.68 0.89 -11.91
N ALA A 415 18.88 1.79 -12.50
CA ALA A 415 19.21 2.52 -13.73
C ALA A 415 19.67 1.57 -14.86
N THR A 416 18.95 0.45 -15.02
CA THR A 416 19.25 -0.62 -15.98
C THR A 416 17.98 -1.00 -16.74
N ARG A 417 18.17 -1.55 -17.94
CA ARG A 417 17.09 -1.96 -18.86
C ARG A 417 16.02 -0.89 -19.14
N GLU A 418 16.42 0.38 -19.12
CA GLU A 418 15.49 1.50 -19.30
C GLU A 418 14.80 1.50 -20.67
N THR A 419 15.53 1.12 -21.73
CA THR A 419 15.01 1.10 -23.10
C THR A 419 14.02 -0.05 -23.29
N GLU A 420 14.38 -1.23 -22.79
CA GLU A 420 13.62 -2.46 -22.86
C GLU A 420 12.30 -2.32 -22.10
N VAL A 421 12.34 -1.80 -20.86
CA VAL A 421 11.12 -1.55 -20.07
C VAL A 421 10.24 -0.47 -20.73
N ASP A 422 10.84 0.62 -21.23
CA ASP A 422 10.08 1.66 -21.95
C ASP A 422 9.40 1.09 -23.21
N GLU A 423 10.05 0.15 -23.91
CA GLU A 423 9.50 -0.55 -25.08
C GLU A 423 8.31 -1.44 -24.68
N LEU A 424 8.48 -2.30 -23.67
CA LEU A 424 7.43 -3.19 -23.16
C LEU A 424 6.18 -2.42 -22.74
N LEU A 425 6.37 -1.33 -21.99
CA LEU A 425 5.26 -0.46 -21.54
C LEU A 425 4.57 0.24 -22.71
N ARG A 426 5.35 0.77 -23.67
CA ARG A 426 4.81 1.51 -24.81
C ARG A 426 4.00 0.61 -25.73
N GLN A 427 4.49 -0.57 -26.03
CA GLN A 427 3.82 -1.52 -26.91
C GLN A 427 2.73 -2.31 -26.20
N GLY A 428 2.53 -2.08 -24.90
CA GLY A 428 1.45 -2.71 -24.16
C GLY A 428 1.63 -4.19 -23.92
N VAL A 429 2.89 -4.64 -23.82
CA VAL A 429 3.23 -6.04 -23.61
C VAL A 429 2.75 -6.51 -22.24
N LEU A 430 2.82 -5.64 -21.22
CA LEU A 430 2.24 -5.92 -19.90
C LEU A 430 0.71 -5.72 -19.97
N VAL A 431 -0.03 -6.77 -19.60
CA VAL A 431 -1.50 -6.80 -19.61
C VAL A 431 -2.01 -7.11 -18.21
N ASP A 432 -2.54 -6.09 -17.55
CA ASP A 432 -3.24 -6.24 -16.28
C ASP A 432 -4.62 -6.89 -16.50
N LEU A 433 -4.81 -8.10 -15.98
CA LEU A 433 -6.06 -8.84 -16.07
C LEU A 433 -7.15 -8.30 -15.13
N LEU A 434 -6.79 -7.54 -14.07
CA LEU A 434 -7.76 -7.02 -13.12
C LEU A 434 -8.76 -6.03 -13.77
N PRO A 435 -8.33 -5.02 -14.56
CA PRO A 435 -9.22 -4.18 -15.35
C PRO A 435 -10.09 -4.96 -16.34
N VAL A 436 -9.54 -5.99 -17.01
CA VAL A 436 -10.29 -6.85 -17.95
C VAL A 436 -11.48 -7.49 -17.23
N VAL A 437 -11.25 -8.04 -16.02
CA VAL A 437 -12.27 -8.68 -15.21
C VAL A 437 -13.27 -7.64 -14.66
N LYS A 438 -12.80 -6.58 -13.98
CA LYS A 438 -13.65 -5.56 -13.35
C LYS A 438 -14.56 -4.87 -14.35
N GLN A 439 -14.06 -4.59 -15.55
CA GLN A 439 -14.80 -3.88 -16.59
C GLN A 439 -15.60 -4.82 -17.50
N GLY A 440 -15.23 -6.09 -17.60
CA GLY A 440 -15.92 -7.09 -18.41
C GLY A 440 -17.09 -7.76 -17.70
N PHE A 441 -17.04 -7.90 -16.37
CA PHE A 441 -17.96 -8.74 -15.63
C PHE A 441 -18.48 -8.12 -14.33
N VAL A 442 -19.74 -8.44 -14.03
CA VAL A 442 -20.28 -8.45 -12.67
C VAL A 442 -20.07 -9.87 -12.16
N ILE A 443 -19.36 -10.04 -11.05
CA ILE A 443 -19.11 -11.37 -10.46
C ILE A 443 -19.71 -11.38 -9.06
N GLY A 444 -20.43 -12.43 -8.70
CA GLY A 444 -21.09 -12.59 -7.41
C GLY A 444 -20.15 -12.93 -6.25
N THR A 445 -18.96 -12.32 -6.21
CA THR A 445 -17.96 -12.44 -5.14
C THR A 445 -17.91 -11.15 -4.31
N PRO A 446 -17.42 -11.20 -3.06
CA PRO A 446 -17.30 -10.01 -2.19
C PRO A 446 -16.20 -9.05 -2.65
N SER A 447 -15.22 -9.54 -3.42
CA SER A 447 -14.17 -8.72 -4.03
C SER A 447 -13.71 -9.31 -5.36
N TYR A 448 -12.90 -8.53 -6.08
CA TYR A 448 -12.24 -8.91 -7.32
C TYR A 448 -10.74 -9.18 -7.05
N SER A 449 -10.40 -9.82 -5.92
CA SER A 449 -9.04 -10.36 -5.77
C SER A 449 -8.90 -11.64 -6.59
N LEU A 450 -7.68 -11.97 -7.01
CA LEU A 450 -7.42 -13.16 -7.83
C LEU A 450 -8.01 -14.43 -7.18
N LYS A 451 -7.80 -14.59 -5.86
CA LYS A 451 -8.34 -15.71 -5.06
C LYS A 451 -9.87 -15.87 -5.16
N HIS A 452 -10.63 -14.78 -5.21
CA HIS A 452 -12.08 -14.86 -5.38
C HIS A 452 -12.48 -15.18 -6.82
N VAL A 453 -11.73 -14.66 -7.78
CA VAL A 453 -12.00 -14.83 -9.22
C VAL A 453 -11.65 -16.25 -9.68
N GLU A 454 -10.67 -16.90 -9.04
CA GLU A 454 -10.28 -18.30 -9.28
C GLU A 454 -11.43 -19.28 -9.26
N HIS A 455 -12.40 -19.08 -8.38
CA HIS A 455 -13.56 -19.95 -8.25
C HIS A 455 -14.41 -20.00 -9.53
N LEU A 456 -14.18 -19.10 -10.50
CA LEU A 456 -14.82 -19.13 -11.82
C LEU A 456 -14.23 -20.16 -12.78
N TYR A 457 -12.98 -20.58 -12.62
CA TYR A 457 -12.29 -21.41 -13.62
C TYR A 457 -11.49 -22.56 -13.02
N MET A 458 -11.31 -22.61 -11.71
CA MET A 458 -10.63 -23.70 -11.03
C MET A 458 -11.28 -24.03 -9.68
N PRO A 459 -11.14 -25.28 -9.20
CA PRO A 459 -11.55 -25.63 -7.84
C PRO A 459 -10.74 -24.85 -6.80
N PRO A 460 -11.22 -24.76 -5.54
CA PRO A 460 -10.44 -24.19 -4.45
C PRO A 460 -9.06 -24.85 -4.34
N ARG A 461 -8.02 -24.03 -4.14
CA ARG A 461 -6.64 -24.50 -4.00
C ARG A 461 -6.52 -25.48 -2.82
N ALA A 462 -5.71 -26.53 -2.98
CA ALA A 462 -5.41 -27.46 -1.89
C ALA A 462 -4.24 -26.93 -1.04
N GLY A 463 -4.37 -26.93 0.30
CA GLY A 463 -3.30 -26.55 1.23
C GLY A 463 -3.53 -25.24 2.00
N ALA A 464 -2.66 -24.96 2.96
CA ALA A 464 -2.65 -23.69 3.69
C ALA A 464 -2.19 -22.58 2.72
N VAL A 465 -3.15 -21.80 2.23
CA VAL A 465 -2.90 -20.73 1.28
C VAL A 465 -2.12 -19.62 1.99
N LEU A 466 -0.86 -19.41 1.63
CA LEU A 466 -0.14 -18.22 2.04
C LEU A 466 -0.87 -16.99 1.44
N SER A 467 -1.07 -15.93 2.22
CA SER A 467 -1.42 -14.62 1.68
C SER A 467 -0.15 -13.91 1.23
N ALA A 468 -0.26 -12.77 0.53
CA ALA A 468 0.89 -11.91 0.26
C ALA A 468 1.62 -11.50 1.56
N GLY A 469 0.88 -11.33 2.67
CA GLY A 469 1.48 -11.16 4.01
C GLY A 469 2.11 -12.45 4.56
N GLY A 470 1.55 -13.61 4.23
CA GLY A 470 2.07 -14.92 4.58
C GLY A 470 3.45 -15.20 3.98
N SER A 471 3.69 -14.85 2.71
CA SER A 471 5.01 -15.04 2.08
C SER A 471 6.11 -14.19 2.74
N VAL A 472 5.79 -12.94 3.16
CA VAL A 472 6.68 -12.07 3.94
C VAL A 472 7.07 -12.70 5.28
N VAL A 473 6.11 -13.30 5.99
CA VAL A 473 6.34 -13.99 7.26
C VAL A 473 7.22 -15.22 7.08
N GLU A 474 6.92 -16.07 6.09
CA GLU A 474 7.74 -17.25 5.80
C GLU A 474 9.16 -16.86 5.35
N TYR A 475 9.31 -15.80 4.56
CA TYR A 475 10.63 -15.30 4.18
C TYR A 475 11.43 -14.82 5.40
N GLN A 476 10.80 -14.12 6.36
CA GLN A 476 11.48 -13.81 7.62
C GLN A 476 11.86 -15.08 8.40
N ARG A 477 10.98 -16.09 8.46
CA ARG A 477 11.31 -17.36 9.13
C ARG A 477 12.51 -18.04 8.48
N TRP A 478 12.62 -17.99 7.15
CA TRP A 478 13.81 -18.46 6.44
C TRP A 478 15.06 -17.71 6.89
N ILE A 479 15.03 -16.37 6.91
CA ILE A 479 16.15 -15.53 7.41
C ILE A 479 16.54 -15.93 8.83
N ASP A 480 15.57 -16.06 9.74
CA ASP A 480 15.81 -16.38 11.15
C ASP A 480 16.32 -17.83 11.32
N SER A 481 15.93 -18.75 10.44
CA SER A 481 16.34 -20.16 10.49
C SER A 481 17.78 -20.43 10.05
N GLY A 482 18.35 -19.55 9.20
CA GLY A 482 19.67 -19.75 8.60
C GLY A 482 19.74 -20.94 7.63
N GLN A 483 18.62 -21.38 7.06
CA GLN A 483 18.60 -22.38 5.98
C GLN A 483 19.39 -21.90 4.74
N PRO A 484 19.82 -22.82 3.85
CA PRO A 484 20.51 -22.46 2.61
C PRO A 484 19.72 -21.46 1.73
N ARG A 485 20.44 -20.75 0.86
CA ARG A 485 19.86 -19.78 -0.10
C ARG A 485 19.20 -20.47 -1.29
N GLU A 486 19.60 -21.71 -1.56
CA GLU A 486 19.09 -22.55 -2.62
C GLU A 486 17.74 -23.13 -2.20
N TRP A 487 16.67 -22.79 -2.92
CA TRP A 487 15.33 -23.23 -2.58
C TRP A 487 15.18 -24.76 -2.57
N GLN A 488 16.00 -25.47 -3.35
CA GLN A 488 16.03 -26.93 -3.39
C GLN A 488 16.48 -27.54 -2.05
N GLU A 489 17.21 -26.78 -1.24
CA GLU A 489 17.75 -27.20 0.06
C GLU A 489 17.04 -26.52 1.24
N SER A 490 16.09 -25.63 0.96
CA SER A 490 15.28 -24.92 1.96
C SER A 490 13.79 -25.25 1.77
N PRO A 491 13.20 -26.05 2.67
CA PRO A 491 11.76 -26.33 2.63
C PRO A 491 10.88 -25.07 2.71
N ILE A 492 11.38 -24.00 3.37
CA ILE A 492 10.66 -22.73 3.47
C ILE A 492 10.65 -22.01 2.13
N LEU A 493 11.82 -21.84 1.49
CA LEU A 493 11.89 -21.21 0.17
C LEU A 493 11.18 -22.05 -0.90
N ALA A 494 11.25 -23.38 -0.82
CA ALA A 494 10.49 -24.28 -1.70
C ALA A 494 8.97 -24.03 -1.58
N ALA A 495 8.45 -23.91 -0.35
CA ALA A 495 7.03 -23.61 -0.15
C ALA A 495 6.61 -22.23 -0.70
N ILE A 496 7.47 -21.22 -0.57
CA ILE A 496 7.24 -19.89 -1.17
C ILE A 496 7.25 -19.98 -2.70
N ARG A 497 8.20 -20.74 -3.27
CA ARG A 497 8.28 -21.00 -4.71
C ARG A 497 7.03 -21.66 -5.25
N ASP A 498 6.57 -22.72 -4.59
CA ASP A 498 5.37 -23.47 -4.97
C ASP A 498 4.13 -22.58 -4.93
N TYR A 499 4.03 -21.70 -3.93
CA TYR A 499 2.95 -20.72 -3.83
C TYR A 499 2.93 -19.76 -5.03
N ASN A 500 4.07 -19.14 -5.34
CA ASN A 500 4.21 -18.20 -6.45
C ASN A 500 4.00 -18.88 -7.82
N GLN A 501 4.41 -20.15 -7.98
CA GLN A 501 4.09 -20.95 -9.16
C GLN A 501 2.58 -21.11 -9.33
N VAL A 502 1.84 -21.45 -8.26
CA VAL A 502 0.38 -21.58 -8.31
C VAL A 502 -0.30 -20.25 -8.67
N ASP A 503 0.22 -19.11 -8.22
CA ASP A 503 -0.28 -17.79 -8.61
C ASP A 503 -0.08 -17.55 -10.12
N CYS A 504 1.09 -17.86 -10.67
CA CYS A 504 1.34 -17.77 -12.11
C CYS A 504 0.44 -18.72 -12.94
N GLU A 505 0.25 -19.96 -12.49
CA GLU A 505 -0.65 -20.93 -13.15
C GLU A 505 -2.11 -20.47 -13.10
N SER A 506 -2.53 -19.83 -12.00
CA SER A 506 -3.85 -19.23 -11.85
C SER A 506 -4.08 -18.12 -12.88
N LEU A 507 -3.09 -17.26 -13.14
CA LEU A 507 -3.17 -16.24 -14.18
C LEU A 507 -3.37 -16.85 -15.58
N PHE A 508 -2.72 -17.97 -15.88
CA PHE A 508 -2.95 -18.71 -17.13
C PHE A 508 -4.39 -19.23 -17.22
N GLY A 509 -4.90 -19.80 -16.13
CA GLY A 509 -6.29 -20.24 -16.02
C GLY A 509 -7.28 -19.09 -16.26
N LEU A 510 -7.05 -17.95 -15.60
CA LEU A 510 -7.86 -16.75 -15.77
C LEU A 510 -7.81 -16.24 -17.21
N ARG A 511 -6.62 -16.09 -17.80
CA ARG A 511 -6.47 -15.63 -19.18
C ARG A 511 -7.21 -16.53 -20.16
N SER A 512 -7.09 -17.84 -19.99
CA SER A 512 -7.79 -18.82 -20.83
C SER A 512 -9.31 -18.71 -20.68
N TRP A 513 -9.80 -18.62 -19.44
CA TRP A 513 -11.22 -18.39 -19.18
C TRP A 513 -11.74 -17.10 -19.83
N LEU A 514 -10.98 -16.01 -19.74
CA LEU A 514 -11.34 -14.72 -20.32
C LEU A 514 -11.40 -14.76 -21.86
N LEU A 515 -10.45 -15.42 -22.52
CA LEU A 515 -10.46 -15.59 -23.97
C LEU A 515 -11.67 -16.38 -24.46
N ASP A 516 -12.07 -17.43 -23.74
CA ASP A 516 -13.28 -18.19 -24.08
C ASP A 516 -14.53 -17.30 -23.98
N ARG A 517 -14.64 -16.49 -22.91
CA ARG A 517 -15.76 -15.54 -22.75
C ARG A 517 -15.73 -14.44 -23.81
N GLN A 518 -14.55 -13.95 -24.19
CA GLN A 518 -14.38 -12.97 -25.26
C GLN A 518 -14.92 -13.53 -26.59
N ARG A 519 -14.55 -14.77 -26.92
CA ARG A 519 -15.00 -15.47 -28.14
C ARG A 519 -16.51 -15.74 -28.13
N GLU A 520 -17.06 -16.23 -27.03
CA GLU A 520 -18.49 -16.50 -26.88
C GLU A 520 -19.35 -15.24 -27.01
N SER A 521 -18.81 -14.10 -26.55
CA SER A 521 -19.49 -12.80 -26.63
C SER A 521 -19.33 -12.10 -27.97
N GLY A 522 -18.45 -12.61 -28.87
CA GLY A 522 -18.11 -11.94 -30.13
C GLY A 522 -17.47 -10.56 -29.93
N ILE A 523 -16.79 -10.33 -28.80
CA ILE A 523 -16.09 -9.08 -28.51
C ILE A 523 -14.70 -9.16 -29.13
N GLU A 524 -14.36 -8.22 -30.01
CA GLU A 524 -13.03 -8.16 -30.62
C GLU A 524 -12.03 -7.40 -29.73
N TYR A 525 -10.76 -7.81 -29.79
CA TYR A 525 -9.67 -7.05 -29.19
C TYR A 525 -9.52 -5.68 -29.85
N MET A 526 -9.34 -4.65 -29.05
CA MET A 526 -9.08 -3.28 -29.50
C MET A 526 -7.71 -2.82 -29.01
N SER A 527 -6.76 -2.66 -29.95
CA SER A 527 -5.46 -2.04 -29.65
C SER A 527 -5.65 -0.61 -29.11
N ASP A 528 -4.69 -0.15 -28.32
CA ASP A 528 -4.69 1.23 -27.85
C ASP A 528 -4.22 2.16 -28.98
N PRO A 529 -5.06 3.08 -29.49
CA PRO A 529 -4.65 4.00 -30.54
C PRO A 529 -3.47 4.90 -30.12
N LEU A 530 -3.31 5.16 -28.81
CA LEU A 530 -2.18 5.94 -28.29
C LEU A 530 -0.87 5.15 -28.29
N ARG A 531 -0.93 3.81 -28.35
CA ARG A 531 0.23 2.93 -28.44
C ARG A 531 0.64 2.65 -29.90
N ASP A 532 -0.29 2.85 -30.84
CA ASP A 532 -0.05 2.75 -32.29
C ASP A 532 0.68 4.00 -32.87
N GLU A 533 0.83 5.07 -32.10
CA GLU A 533 1.64 6.23 -32.50
C GLU A 533 3.13 5.90 -32.46
N THR A 534 3.79 5.88 -33.64
CA THR A 534 5.25 5.79 -33.71
C THR A 534 5.87 6.96 -32.96
N PRO A 535 6.75 6.71 -31.96
CA PRO A 535 7.43 7.78 -31.26
C PRO A 535 8.21 8.66 -32.25
N PRO A 536 8.32 9.96 -31.99
CA PRO A 536 9.30 10.77 -32.72
C PRO A 536 10.68 10.15 -32.51
N GLU A 537 11.46 10.07 -33.59
CA GLU A 537 12.85 9.63 -33.50
C GLU A 537 13.60 10.46 -32.44
N PRO A 538 14.40 9.82 -31.58
CA PRO A 538 15.16 10.55 -30.58
C PRO A 538 16.07 11.56 -31.27
N SER A 539 16.13 12.79 -30.72
CA SER A 539 17.02 13.82 -31.27
C SER A 539 18.49 13.36 -31.21
N PRO A 540 19.37 13.84 -32.11
CA PRO A 540 20.80 13.52 -32.05
C PRO A 540 21.43 13.87 -30.70
N GLU A 541 20.98 14.95 -30.06
CA GLU A 541 21.39 15.35 -28.71
C GLU A 541 20.99 14.31 -27.66
N ARG A 542 19.77 13.78 -27.76
CA ARG A 542 19.29 12.71 -26.87
C ARG A 542 20.12 11.45 -27.04
N ILE A 543 20.37 11.01 -28.27
CA ILE A 543 21.18 9.83 -28.56
C ILE A 543 22.60 10.03 -28.00
N ALA A 544 23.21 11.19 -28.22
CA ALA A 544 24.54 11.49 -27.70
C ALA A 544 24.59 11.48 -26.16
N ALA A 545 23.56 12.02 -25.49
CA ALA A 545 23.44 11.99 -24.04
C ALA A 545 23.25 10.56 -23.50
N GLU A 546 22.44 9.72 -24.16
CA GLU A 546 22.23 8.31 -23.79
C GLU A 546 23.54 7.54 -23.89
N GLN A 547 24.26 7.68 -25.01
CA GLN A 547 25.55 7.02 -25.22
C GLN A 547 26.63 7.53 -24.25
N LEU A 548 26.65 8.82 -23.93
CA LEU A 548 27.58 9.38 -22.95
C LEU A 548 27.29 8.81 -21.55
N ALA A 549 26.03 8.78 -21.13
CA ALA A 549 25.62 8.22 -19.86
C ALA A 549 26.05 6.75 -19.75
N ALA A 550 25.75 5.93 -20.77
CA ALA A 550 26.13 4.52 -20.80
C ALA A 550 27.65 4.31 -20.66
N ARG A 551 28.46 5.04 -21.44
CA ARG A 551 29.93 4.96 -21.37
C ARG A 551 30.48 5.36 -19.99
N LEU A 552 29.90 6.39 -19.36
CA LEU A 552 30.32 6.84 -18.03
C LEU A 552 29.98 5.79 -16.96
N VAL A 553 28.78 5.22 -17.01
CA VAL A 553 28.36 4.17 -16.07
C VAL A 553 29.22 2.91 -16.21
N GLU A 554 29.47 2.45 -17.45
CA GLU A 554 30.30 1.28 -17.74
C GLU A 554 31.75 1.49 -17.27
N ARG A 555 32.34 2.65 -17.63
CA ARG A 555 33.69 3.01 -17.19
C ARG A 555 33.79 3.11 -15.67
N GLY A 556 32.78 3.69 -15.04
CA GLY A 556 32.72 3.80 -13.58
C GLY A 556 32.61 2.43 -12.89
N ALA A 557 31.79 1.52 -13.43
CA ALA A 557 31.65 0.16 -12.92
C ALA A 557 32.97 -0.62 -13.01
N ALA A 558 33.65 -0.59 -14.16
CA ALA A 558 34.94 -1.26 -14.34
C ALA A 558 36.01 -0.77 -13.34
N ARG A 559 36.03 0.55 -13.07
CA ARG A 559 36.94 1.17 -12.08
C ARG A 559 36.61 0.78 -10.65
N LEU A 560 35.33 0.62 -10.31
CA LEU A 560 34.91 0.20 -8.99
C LEU A 560 35.32 -1.24 -8.67
N GLU A 561 35.21 -2.11 -9.67
CA GLU A 561 35.50 -3.54 -9.52
C GLU A 561 37.01 -3.81 -9.40
N THR A 562 37.81 -3.21 -10.28
CA THR A 562 39.23 -3.59 -10.44
C THR A 562 40.23 -2.51 -10.08
N GLY A 563 39.77 -1.28 -9.82
CA GLY A 563 40.63 -0.13 -9.59
C GLY A 563 41.19 -0.02 -8.17
N THR A 564 42.27 0.75 -8.04
CA THR A 564 42.78 1.28 -6.77
C THR A 564 41.75 2.18 -6.09
N GLU A 565 41.89 2.50 -4.80
CA GLU A 565 40.90 3.35 -4.10
C GLU A 565 40.72 4.73 -4.77
N ALA A 566 41.80 5.33 -5.28
CA ALA A 566 41.72 6.58 -6.04
C ALA A 566 40.94 6.42 -7.35
N GLU A 567 41.11 5.30 -8.06
CA GLU A 567 40.35 5.00 -9.27
C GLU A 567 38.90 4.66 -8.97
N ARG A 568 38.62 4.02 -7.84
CA ARG A 568 37.27 3.75 -7.35
C ARG A 568 36.53 5.04 -7.05
N GLU A 569 37.17 6.02 -6.41
CA GLU A 569 36.60 7.37 -6.22
C GLU A 569 36.23 8.02 -7.56
N VAL A 570 37.13 7.98 -8.54
CA VAL A 570 36.82 8.45 -9.90
C VAL A 570 35.69 7.65 -10.52
N GLY A 571 35.63 6.33 -10.28
CA GLY A 571 34.54 5.46 -10.71
C GLY A 571 33.18 5.83 -10.12
N ARG A 572 33.13 6.20 -8.83
CA ARG A 572 31.93 6.72 -8.16
C ARG A 572 31.46 8.01 -8.84
N VAL A 573 32.39 8.93 -9.14
CA VAL A 573 32.09 10.18 -9.84
C VAL A 573 31.57 9.92 -11.25
N ASP A 574 32.21 9.02 -12.01
CA ASP A 574 31.78 8.65 -13.36
C ASP A 574 30.35 8.10 -13.36
N GLN A 575 30.03 7.18 -12.45
CA GLN A 575 28.68 6.65 -12.32
C GLN A 575 27.68 7.74 -11.98
N LEU A 576 27.99 8.59 -11.00
CA LEU A 576 27.11 9.70 -10.60
C LEU A 576 26.85 10.65 -11.77
N VAL A 577 27.89 11.07 -12.50
CA VAL A 577 27.73 11.95 -13.66
C VAL A 577 26.93 11.24 -14.76
N GLY A 578 27.21 9.96 -15.02
CA GLY A 578 26.44 9.16 -15.97
C GLY A 578 24.95 9.11 -15.62
N TRP A 579 24.61 8.96 -14.34
CA TRP A 579 23.22 9.02 -13.87
C TRP A 579 22.60 10.42 -14.00
N LEU A 580 23.38 11.48 -13.73
CA LEU A 580 22.90 12.86 -13.81
C LEU A 580 22.61 13.31 -15.25
N VAL A 581 23.34 12.79 -16.25
CA VAL A 581 23.12 13.12 -17.68
C VAL A 581 21.68 12.82 -18.13
N GLN A 582 21.05 11.76 -17.60
CA GLN A 582 19.68 11.38 -17.93
C GLN A 582 18.64 11.78 -16.88
N TYR A 583 19.04 12.54 -15.84
CA TYR A 583 18.19 12.84 -14.68
C TYR A 583 16.83 13.44 -15.06
N HIS A 584 16.82 14.56 -15.79
CA HIS A 584 15.57 15.25 -16.13
C HIS A 584 14.60 14.37 -16.91
N ARG A 585 15.11 13.56 -17.83
CA ARG A 585 14.28 12.64 -18.62
C ARG A 585 13.70 11.52 -17.76
N ARG A 586 14.49 10.96 -16.83
CA ARG A 586 13.98 9.95 -15.88
C ARG A 586 12.89 10.55 -14.99
N GLU A 587 13.08 11.79 -14.52
CA GLU A 587 12.11 12.50 -13.70
C GLU A 587 10.81 12.87 -14.45
N GLU A 588 10.81 12.90 -15.78
CA GLU A 588 9.58 13.06 -16.58
C GLU A 588 8.72 11.78 -16.64
N LYS A 589 9.33 10.58 -16.53
CA LYS A 589 8.62 9.30 -16.68
C LYS A 589 7.41 9.15 -15.72
N PRO A 590 7.50 9.48 -14.42
CA PRO A 590 6.37 9.35 -13.49
C PRO A 590 5.13 10.16 -13.88
N MET A 591 5.31 11.32 -14.55
CA MET A 591 4.18 12.09 -15.06
C MET A 591 3.47 11.35 -16.19
N TRP A 592 4.24 10.79 -17.14
CA TRP A 592 3.69 9.98 -18.23
C TRP A 592 3.01 8.72 -17.73
N TRP A 593 3.62 8.00 -16.79
CA TRP A 593 3.03 6.82 -16.18
C TRP A 593 1.67 7.13 -15.53
N ARG A 594 1.58 8.22 -14.77
CA ARG A 594 0.29 8.66 -14.19
C ARG A 594 -0.76 9.00 -15.25
N LYS A 595 -0.35 9.60 -16.36
CA LYS A 595 -1.25 9.91 -17.49
C LYS A 595 -1.85 8.63 -18.07
N PHE A 596 -1.03 7.62 -18.38
CA PHE A 596 -1.49 6.36 -18.95
C PHE A 596 -2.30 5.52 -17.96
N ALA A 597 -1.85 5.41 -16.70
CA ALA A 597 -2.61 4.71 -15.66
C ALA A 597 -4.03 5.29 -15.48
N ARG A 598 -4.17 6.63 -15.50
CA ARG A 598 -5.49 7.28 -15.45
C ARG A 598 -6.36 7.00 -16.67
N HIS A 599 -5.76 6.75 -17.83
CA HIS A 599 -6.50 6.37 -19.03
C HIS A 599 -7.12 4.97 -18.88
N GLU A 600 -6.44 4.07 -18.19
CA GLU A 600 -6.87 2.69 -17.93
C GLU A 600 -7.87 2.58 -16.77
N MET A 601 -7.84 3.53 -15.83
CA MET A 601 -8.80 3.62 -14.72
C MET A 601 -10.25 3.64 -15.20
N THR A 602 -11.10 2.97 -14.42
CA THR A 602 -12.56 3.10 -14.49
C THR A 602 -13.00 4.52 -14.18
N VAL A 603 -14.26 4.86 -14.50
CA VAL A 603 -14.80 6.19 -14.17
C VAL A 603 -14.82 6.41 -12.66
N GLU A 604 -15.07 5.35 -11.88
CA GLU A 604 -15.15 5.38 -10.42
C GLU A 604 -13.78 5.65 -9.80
N GLU A 605 -12.76 4.92 -10.25
CA GLU A 605 -11.38 5.13 -9.80
C GLU A 605 -10.91 6.55 -10.08
N ARG A 606 -11.38 7.17 -11.18
CA ARG A 606 -11.11 8.59 -11.46
C ARG A 606 -11.87 9.55 -10.55
N TYR A 607 -13.07 9.20 -10.06
CA TYR A 607 -13.78 10.01 -9.07
C TYR A 607 -13.09 9.99 -7.70
N ASP A 608 -12.45 8.87 -7.35
CA ASP A 608 -11.71 8.71 -6.10
C ASP A 608 -10.28 9.29 -6.17
N ASP A 609 -9.71 9.46 -7.38
CA ASP A 609 -8.44 10.17 -7.59
C ASP A 609 -8.63 11.69 -7.40
N ARG A 610 -8.14 12.22 -6.28
CA ARG A 610 -8.24 13.64 -5.91
C ARG A 610 -7.53 14.59 -6.90
N ASP A 611 -6.61 14.05 -7.70
CA ASP A 611 -5.87 14.79 -8.74
C ASP A 611 -6.52 14.63 -10.13
N CYS A 612 -7.73 14.06 -10.21
CA CYS A 612 -8.48 13.85 -11.45
C CYS A 612 -9.82 14.62 -11.44
N LEU A 613 -10.20 15.11 -12.62
CA LEU A 613 -11.58 15.54 -12.90
C LEU A 613 -12.23 14.43 -13.74
N ALA A 614 -13.16 13.70 -13.12
CA ALA A 614 -13.85 12.58 -13.76
C ALA A 614 -15.09 13.03 -14.55
N ASP A 615 -15.49 12.20 -15.52
CA ASP A 615 -16.75 12.32 -16.27
C ASP A 615 -16.95 13.66 -17.02
N LEU A 616 -15.85 14.26 -17.46
CA LEU A 616 -15.88 15.49 -18.23
C LEU A 616 -16.42 15.22 -19.64
N THR A 617 -17.52 15.87 -19.99
CA THR A 617 -18.03 15.90 -21.37
C THR A 617 -17.34 17.00 -22.15
N ARG A 618 -16.73 16.65 -23.29
CA ARG A 618 -16.16 17.64 -24.19
C ARG A 618 -17.28 18.45 -24.84
N THR A 619 -17.25 19.77 -24.69
CA THR A 619 -18.15 20.69 -25.41
C THR A 619 -17.76 20.80 -26.89
N ASP A 620 -18.68 21.30 -27.73
CA ASP A 620 -18.44 21.59 -29.15
C ASP A 620 -17.33 22.63 -29.43
N ARG A 621 -16.82 23.29 -28.38
CA ARG A 621 -15.74 24.27 -28.50
C ARG A 621 -14.45 23.60 -29.00
N PRO A 622 -13.83 24.11 -30.09
CA PRO A 622 -12.58 23.56 -30.60
C PRO A 622 -11.46 23.70 -29.57
N ALA A 623 -10.56 22.71 -29.54
CA ALA A 623 -9.38 22.76 -28.70
C ALA A 623 -8.48 23.91 -29.17
N TRP A 624 -7.98 24.73 -28.25
CA TRP A 624 -6.93 25.71 -28.54
C TRP A 624 -5.68 25.36 -27.77
N LYS A 625 -4.51 25.52 -28.40
CA LYS A 625 -3.23 25.35 -27.71
C LYS A 625 -3.09 26.44 -26.66
N ILE A 626 -3.01 26.03 -25.40
CA ILE A 626 -2.52 26.92 -24.34
C ILE A 626 -1.01 27.05 -24.57
N LYS A 627 -0.50 28.27 -24.74
CA LYS A 627 0.95 28.52 -24.80
C LYS A 627 1.56 27.95 -23.53
N GLN A 628 2.36 26.89 -23.67
CA GLN A 628 3.19 26.43 -22.57
C GLN A 628 4.27 27.49 -22.34
N SER A 629 4.44 27.89 -21.07
CA SER A 629 5.60 28.68 -20.67
C SER A 629 6.82 27.80 -20.92
N THR A 630 7.66 28.19 -21.87
CA THR A 630 9.05 27.70 -21.95
C THR A 630 9.78 28.38 -20.80
N GLY A 631 9.62 27.82 -19.60
CA GLY A 631 10.35 28.24 -18.40
C GLY A 631 11.85 28.13 -18.63
#